data_AF-A0A970CJI6-F1
#
_entry.id   AF-A0A970CJI6-F1
#
_cell.length_a   1.000
_cell.length_b   1.000
_cell.length_c   1.000
_cell.angle_alpha   90.00
_cell.angle_beta   90.00
_cell.angle_gamma   90.00
#
_symmetry.space_group_name_H-M   'P 1'
#
loop_
_entity.id
_entity.type
_entity.pdbx_description
1 polymer ?
#
loop_
_entity_poly.entity_id
_entity_poly.type
_entity_poly.pdbx_seq_one_letter_code
_entity_poly.pdbx_strand_id
1 'polypeptide(L)'
;MVRRKIITKVQVIRLGKIVYGGNIMETAMRLGSKKEYEIRFNALRKAFEKYRDLPEDRPLKAIIDTNIEIYRISCKNSLHDEKKRRFETLMIRYILPEENKRIGKEISLQQYVCLTTVWRDTQAALKDLMVIFFGIDGILFEDM
;
A
#
# COMPACT_ATOMS: atom_id res chain seq x y z
N MET A 1 -9.81 4.35 -49.88
CA MET A 1 -8.50 3.79 -49.48
C MET A 1 -8.09 4.44 -48.16
N VAL A 2 -8.12 3.68 -47.06
CA VAL A 2 -7.87 4.14 -45.69
C VAL A 2 -6.36 4.35 -45.48
N ARG A 3 -5.92 5.51 -44.98
CA ARG A 3 -4.56 5.69 -44.44
C ARG A 3 -4.63 5.88 -42.92
N ARG A 4 -4.12 4.88 -42.19
CA ARG A 4 -3.94 4.87 -40.74
C ARG A 4 -2.52 5.31 -40.38
N LYS A 5 -2.40 5.96 -39.20
CA LYS A 5 -1.29 5.87 -38.21
C LYS A 5 0.02 6.59 -38.62
N ILE A 6 0.76 7.33 -37.78
CA ILE A 6 1.02 7.35 -36.33
C ILE A 6 1.44 8.79 -35.97
N ILE A 7 0.86 9.42 -34.93
CA ILE A 7 1.38 10.69 -34.39
C ILE A 7 2.13 10.39 -33.09
N THR A 8 3.43 10.62 -33.14
CA THR A 8 4.43 10.39 -32.10
C THR A 8 4.26 11.43 -30.98
N LYS A 9 4.06 10.97 -29.73
CA LYS A 9 4.04 11.81 -28.52
C LYS A 9 5.46 12.26 -28.16
N VAL A 10 5.92 13.38 -28.69
CA VAL A 10 7.08 14.12 -28.11
C VAL A 10 6.83 15.61 -28.34
N GLN A 11 6.14 16.26 -27.40
CA GLN A 11 6.13 17.71 -27.20
C GLN A 11 5.12 17.98 -26.08
N VAL A 12 5.60 18.21 -24.86
CA VAL A 12 5.32 19.38 -24.01
C VAL A 12 6.18 19.18 -22.75
N ILE A 13 7.48 19.44 -22.88
CA ILE A 13 8.32 19.84 -21.74
C ILE A 13 8.49 21.34 -21.92
N ARG A 14 7.66 22.13 -21.23
CA ARG A 14 7.94 23.55 -21.04
C ARG A 14 7.21 24.08 -19.80
N LEU A 15 8.02 24.70 -18.96
CA LEU A 15 7.69 25.60 -17.85
C LEU A 15 7.44 24.94 -16.49
N GLY A 16 8.53 24.95 -15.71
CA GLY A 16 8.53 24.65 -14.29
C GLY A 16 7.59 25.58 -13.51
N LYS A 17 6.69 24.94 -12.77
CA LYS A 17 6.13 25.37 -11.50
C LYS A 17 5.73 24.09 -10.77
N ILE A 18 6.64 23.56 -9.95
CA ILE A 18 6.32 22.43 -9.08
C ILE A 18 5.48 23.00 -7.94
N VAL A 19 4.17 22.81 -8.02
CA VAL A 19 3.26 23.02 -6.91
C VAL A 19 3.41 21.81 -6.00
N TYR A 20 4.22 21.94 -4.95
CA TYR A 20 4.22 20.99 -3.82
C TYR A 20 2.87 21.15 -3.08
N GLY A 21 1.87 20.37 -3.51
CA GLY A 21 0.53 20.39 -2.89
C GLY A 21 -0.41 19.27 -3.33
N GLY A 22 0.07 18.25 -4.05
CA GLY A 22 -0.75 17.14 -4.57
C GLY A 22 -0.63 15.86 -3.72
N ASN A 23 -1.75 15.20 -3.49
CA ASN A 23 -1.82 13.91 -2.80
C ASN A 23 -1.08 12.83 -3.61
N ILE A 24 -0.20 12.06 -2.98
CA ILE A 24 0.57 10.94 -3.56
C ILE A 24 -0.34 9.97 -4.35
N MET A 25 -1.60 9.81 -3.94
CA MET A 25 -2.62 9.04 -4.66
C MET A 25 -2.96 9.58 -6.06
N GLU A 26 -3.00 10.90 -6.23
CA GLU A 26 -3.32 11.54 -7.50
C GLU A 26 -2.19 11.34 -8.52
N THR A 27 -0.94 11.38 -8.05
CA THR A 27 0.24 11.09 -8.85
C THR A 27 0.30 9.61 -9.26
N ALA A 28 0.01 8.68 -8.34
CA ALA A 28 -0.04 7.24 -8.63
C ALA A 28 -1.18 6.87 -9.62
N MET A 29 -2.34 7.54 -9.52
CA MET A 29 -3.45 7.35 -10.47
C MET A 29 -3.17 7.89 -11.88
N ARG A 30 -2.18 8.77 -12.06
CA ARG A 30 -1.79 9.30 -13.38
C ARG A 30 -0.86 8.36 -14.16
N LEU A 31 -0.22 7.39 -13.51
CA LEU A 31 0.85 6.55 -14.11
C LEU A 31 0.40 5.10 -14.44
N GLY A 32 -0.68 4.59 -13.83
CA GLY A 32 -1.33 3.31 -14.16
C GLY A 32 -2.85 3.44 -14.24
N SER A 33 -3.55 2.53 -14.95
CA SER A 33 -5.01 2.63 -15.00
C SER A 33 -5.61 2.35 -13.61
N LYS A 34 -6.60 3.15 -13.17
CA LYS A 34 -7.34 2.93 -11.91
C LYS A 34 -7.76 1.47 -11.71
N LYS A 35 -8.11 0.79 -12.80
CA LYS A 35 -8.49 -0.63 -12.81
C LYS A 35 -7.36 -1.55 -12.35
N GLU A 36 -6.13 -1.29 -12.78
CA GLU A 36 -4.96 -2.11 -12.44
C GLU A 36 -4.56 -1.96 -10.97
N TYR A 37 -4.59 -0.72 -10.46
CA TYR A 37 -4.41 -0.44 -9.04
C TYR A 37 -5.40 -1.26 -8.19
N GLU A 38 -6.70 -1.22 -8.54
CA GLU A 38 -7.74 -1.95 -7.81
C GLU A 38 -7.51 -3.46 -7.86
N ILE A 39 -7.06 -4.00 -8.99
CA ILE A 39 -6.72 -5.43 -9.12
C ILE A 39 -5.58 -5.79 -8.15
N ARG A 40 -4.48 -5.02 -8.17
CA ARG A 40 -3.32 -5.26 -7.30
C ARG A 40 -3.67 -5.11 -5.82
N PHE A 41 -4.41 -4.06 -5.47
CA PHE A 41 -4.86 -3.81 -4.11
C PHE A 41 -5.75 -4.94 -3.58
N ASN A 42 -6.72 -5.39 -4.39
CA ASN A 42 -7.59 -6.50 -4.00
C ASN A 42 -6.83 -7.83 -3.91
N ALA A 43 -5.84 -8.07 -4.77
CA ALA A 43 -4.99 -9.24 -4.70
C ALA A 43 -4.16 -9.26 -3.40
N LEU A 44 -3.53 -8.13 -3.07
CA LEU A 44 -2.77 -7.95 -1.82
C LEU A 44 -3.68 -8.16 -0.60
N ARG A 45 -4.83 -7.51 -0.58
CA ARG A 45 -5.79 -7.66 0.52
C ARG A 45 -6.19 -9.12 0.73
N LYS A 46 -6.52 -9.84 -0.34
CA LYS A 46 -6.86 -11.28 -0.27
C LYS A 46 -5.69 -12.13 0.23
N ALA A 47 -4.45 -11.76 -0.12
CA ALA A 47 -3.27 -12.46 0.37
C ALA A 47 -3.12 -12.27 1.90
N PHE A 48 -3.32 -11.06 2.41
CA PHE A 48 -3.31 -10.77 3.86
C PHE A 48 -4.47 -11.43 4.60
N GLU A 49 -5.67 -11.45 4.01
CA GLU A 49 -6.83 -12.16 4.58
C GLU A 49 -6.60 -13.66 4.74
N LYS A 50 -5.77 -14.26 3.86
CA LYS A 50 -5.41 -15.68 3.89
C LYS A 50 -4.04 -15.96 4.51
N TYR A 51 -3.33 -14.93 4.99
CA TYR A 51 -1.92 -15.03 5.34
C TYR A 51 -1.63 -16.14 6.37
N ARG A 52 -2.51 -16.29 7.36
CA ARG A 52 -2.40 -17.35 8.40
C ARG A 52 -2.56 -18.77 7.84
N ASP A 53 -3.36 -18.91 6.79
CA ASP A 53 -3.64 -20.19 6.14
C ASP A 53 -2.59 -20.53 5.07
N LEU A 54 -1.63 -19.64 4.81
CA LEU A 54 -0.55 -19.90 3.86
C LEU A 54 0.43 -20.91 4.47
N PRO A 55 0.72 -22.02 3.75
CA PRO A 55 1.79 -22.93 4.14
C PRO A 55 3.13 -22.20 4.25
N GLU A 56 3.96 -22.63 5.21
CA GLU A 56 5.28 -22.04 5.48
C GLU A 56 6.24 -22.14 4.28
N ASP A 57 6.13 -23.22 3.50
CA ASP A 57 6.94 -23.47 2.31
C ASP A 57 6.48 -22.67 1.08
N ARG A 58 5.34 -21.97 1.15
CA ARG A 58 4.81 -21.22 0.03
C ARG A 58 5.65 -19.95 -0.18
N PRO A 59 6.25 -19.72 -1.38
CA PRO A 59 7.06 -18.52 -1.63
C PRO A 59 6.33 -17.20 -1.36
N LEU A 60 5.01 -17.18 -1.57
CA LEU A 60 4.17 -16.02 -1.28
C LEU A 60 4.25 -15.60 0.19
N LYS A 61 4.35 -16.54 1.14
CA LYS A 61 4.41 -16.22 2.57
C LYS A 61 5.73 -15.51 2.91
N ALA A 62 6.85 -16.08 2.48
CA ALA A 62 8.17 -15.45 2.63
C ALA A 62 8.25 -14.06 1.99
N ILE A 63 7.60 -13.86 0.84
CA ILE A 63 7.49 -12.54 0.20
C ILE A 63 6.68 -11.59 1.10
N ILE A 64 5.53 -12.02 1.63
CA ILE A 64 4.72 -11.21 2.55
C ILE A 64 5.53 -10.83 3.80
N ASP A 65 6.26 -11.77 4.40
CA ASP A 65 7.07 -11.55 5.59
C ASP A 65 8.16 -10.51 5.36
N THR A 66 8.88 -10.64 4.24
CA THR A 66 9.91 -9.68 3.83
C THR A 66 9.33 -8.27 3.68
N ASN A 67 8.15 -8.16 3.06
CA ASN A 67 7.48 -6.87 2.85
C ASN A 67 6.94 -6.26 4.15
N ILE A 68 6.41 -7.08 5.06
CA ILE A 68 5.99 -6.66 6.40
C ILE A 68 7.19 -6.13 7.18
N GLU A 69 8.35 -6.78 7.07
CA GLU A 69 9.57 -6.36 7.75
C GLU A 69 10.08 -5.01 7.22
N ILE A 70 10.08 -4.81 5.89
CA ILE A 70 10.40 -3.52 5.30
C ILE A 70 9.42 -2.44 5.79
N TYR A 71 8.12 -2.76 5.82
CA TYR A 71 7.10 -1.82 6.32
C TYR A 71 7.29 -1.49 7.80
N ARG A 72 7.65 -2.48 8.63
CA ARG A 72 7.97 -2.30 10.04
C ARG A 72 9.12 -1.31 10.23
N ILE A 73 10.21 -1.46 9.47
CA ILE A 73 11.36 -0.56 9.53
C ILE A 73 10.94 0.88 9.15
N SER A 74 10.16 1.02 8.07
CA SER A 74 9.62 2.31 7.61
C SER A 74 8.76 3.00 8.67
N CYS A 75 7.85 2.24 9.31
CA CYS A 75 6.98 2.76 10.36
C CYS A 75 7.71 3.06 11.66
N LYS A 76 8.71 2.24 12.05
CA LYS A 76 9.51 2.43 13.26
C LYS A 76 10.32 3.72 13.20
N ASN A 77 10.87 4.05 12.04
CA ASN A 77 11.70 5.25 11.84
C ASN A 77 10.85 6.52 11.55
N SER A 78 9.52 6.38 11.46
CA SER A 78 8.62 7.51 11.22
C SER A 78 8.50 8.40 12.46
N LEU A 79 8.57 9.71 12.24
CA LEU A 79 8.23 10.73 13.25
C LEU A 79 6.71 10.82 13.50
N HIS A 80 5.90 10.22 12.64
CA HIS A 80 4.45 10.21 12.77
C HIS A 80 3.95 8.96 13.48
N ASP A 81 3.34 9.14 14.65
CA ASP A 81 2.77 8.05 15.46
C ASP A 81 1.62 7.32 14.75
N GLU A 82 0.96 7.97 13.79
CA GLU A 82 -0.02 7.30 12.94
C GLU A 82 0.57 6.14 12.14
N LYS A 83 1.83 6.24 11.66
CA LYS A 83 2.46 5.15 10.91
C LYS A 83 2.76 3.95 11.82
N LYS A 84 3.20 4.22 13.05
CA LYS A 84 3.40 3.16 14.07
C LYS A 84 2.08 2.46 14.38
N ARG A 85 1.01 3.22 14.62
CA ARG A 85 -0.34 2.68 14.87
C ARG A 85 -0.90 1.88 13.68
N ARG A 86 -0.64 2.30 12.44
CA ARG A 86 -1.03 1.57 11.23
C ARG A 86 -0.35 0.21 11.16
N PHE A 87 0.96 0.15 11.45
CA PHE A 87 1.69 -1.11 11.53
C PHE A 87 1.08 -2.03 12.59
N GLU A 88 0.83 -1.53 13.80
CA GLU A 88 0.19 -2.31 14.87
C GLU A 88 -1.19 -2.83 14.47
N THR A 89 -2.02 -1.96 13.85
CA THR A 89 -3.34 -2.33 13.33
C THR A 89 -3.24 -3.48 12.33
N LEU A 90 -2.29 -3.41 11.39
CA LEU A 90 -2.07 -4.46 10.39
C LEU A 90 -1.67 -5.78 11.06
N MET A 91 -0.74 -5.73 12.01
CA MET A 91 -0.25 -6.92 12.73
C MET A 91 -1.39 -7.62 13.49
N ILE A 92 -2.14 -6.88 14.29
CA ILE A 92 -3.26 -7.42 15.07
C ILE A 92 -4.32 -8.03 14.15
N ARG A 93 -4.58 -7.39 13.02
CA ARG A 93 -5.67 -7.79 12.13
C ARG A 93 -5.34 -9.05 11.32
N TYR A 94 -4.13 -9.14 10.76
CA TYR A 94 -3.82 -10.15 9.75
C TYR A 94 -2.69 -11.11 10.14
N ILE A 95 -1.76 -10.71 11.01
CA ILE A 95 -0.46 -11.41 11.13
C ILE A 95 -0.32 -12.13 12.46
N LEU A 96 -0.74 -11.51 13.57
CA LEU A 96 -0.67 -12.15 14.88
C LEU A 96 -1.48 -13.45 14.88
N PRO A 97 -1.07 -14.45 15.70
CA PRO A 97 -1.80 -15.70 15.88
C PRO A 97 -3.29 -15.48 16.14
N GLU A 98 -4.14 -16.46 15.81
CA GLU A 98 -5.60 -16.28 15.86
C GLU A 98 -6.10 -15.92 17.27
N GLU A 99 -5.44 -16.42 18.33
CA GLU A 99 -5.74 -16.06 19.73
C GLU A 99 -5.46 -14.58 20.08
N ASN A 100 -4.63 -13.92 19.28
CA ASN A 100 -4.25 -12.51 19.43
C ASN A 100 -4.94 -11.61 18.39
N LYS A 101 -5.74 -12.19 17.49
CA LYS A 101 -6.53 -11.45 16.53
C LYS A 101 -7.64 -10.72 17.25
N ARG A 102 -7.85 -9.47 16.84
CA ARG A 102 -8.92 -8.63 17.36
C ARG A 102 -9.82 -8.15 16.24
N ILE A 103 -11.12 -8.10 16.51
CA ILE A 103 -12.05 -7.44 15.60
C ILE A 103 -11.85 -5.92 15.68
N GLY A 104 -12.32 -5.18 14.68
CA GLY A 104 -12.06 -3.73 14.59
C GLY A 104 -12.45 -2.95 15.86
N LYS A 105 -13.49 -3.38 16.59
CA LYS A 105 -13.92 -2.77 17.85
C LYS A 105 -12.92 -2.98 19.00
N GLU A 106 -12.30 -4.14 19.07
CA GLU A 106 -11.29 -4.44 20.09
C GLU A 106 -9.98 -3.73 19.81
N ILE A 107 -9.60 -3.63 18.52
CA ILE A 107 -8.45 -2.81 18.09
C ILE A 107 -8.69 -1.35 18.45
N SER A 108 -9.90 -0.84 18.21
CA SER A 108 -10.24 0.56 18.49
C SER A 108 -10.12 0.89 19.98
N LEU A 109 -10.53 -0.05 20.85
CA LEU A 109 -10.36 0.07 22.30
C LEU A 109 -8.89 0.01 22.71
N GLN A 110 -8.12 -0.94 22.18
CA GLN A 110 -6.70 -1.10 22.50
C GLN A 110 -5.86 0.12 22.10
N GLN A 111 -6.17 0.72 20.96
CA GLN A 111 -5.41 1.85 20.41
C GLN A 111 -6.00 3.21 20.78
N TYR A 112 -7.10 3.25 21.55
CA TYR A 112 -7.80 4.48 21.94
C TYR A 112 -8.20 5.35 20.75
N VAL A 113 -8.72 4.72 19.68
CA VAL A 113 -9.19 5.40 18.46
C VAL A 113 -10.62 5.00 18.12
N CYS A 114 -11.27 5.75 17.22
CA CYS A 114 -12.58 5.36 16.70
C CYS A 114 -12.49 4.14 15.78
N LEU A 115 -13.57 3.36 15.67
CA LEU A 115 -13.65 2.23 14.73
C LEU A 115 -13.35 2.65 13.27
N THR A 116 -13.80 3.83 12.87
CA THR A 116 -13.52 4.40 11.54
C THR A 116 -12.03 4.66 11.32
N THR A 117 -11.29 5.01 12.38
CA THR A 117 -9.83 5.16 12.34
C THR A 117 -9.14 3.82 12.14
N VAL A 118 -9.58 2.75 12.83
CA VAL A 118 -9.04 1.40 12.60
C VAL A 118 -9.21 0.97 11.14
N TRP A 119 -10.39 1.22 10.56
CA TRP A 119 -10.62 0.94 9.14
C TRP A 119 -9.71 1.75 8.22
N ARG A 120 -9.59 3.06 8.46
CA ARG A 120 -8.70 3.95 7.69
C ARG A 120 -7.24 3.52 7.80
N ASP A 121 -6.77 3.19 8.99
CA ASP A 121 -5.40 2.75 9.24
C ASP A 121 -5.12 1.41 8.57
N THR A 122 -6.07 0.48 8.59
CA THR A 122 -5.96 -0.78 7.83
C THR A 122 -5.79 -0.51 6.33
N GLN A 123 -6.63 0.36 5.76
CA GLN A 123 -6.55 0.69 4.34
C GLN A 123 -5.23 1.40 4.00
N ALA A 124 -4.78 2.33 4.85
CA ALA A 124 -3.52 3.03 4.66
C ALA A 124 -2.33 2.06 4.73
N ALA A 125 -2.31 1.14 5.70
CA ALA A 125 -1.25 0.14 5.80
C ALA A 125 -1.17 -0.77 4.56
N LEU A 126 -2.31 -1.25 4.05
CA LEU A 126 -2.35 -2.04 2.82
C LEU A 126 -1.90 -1.24 1.59
N LYS A 127 -2.18 0.07 1.55
CA LYS A 127 -1.72 0.96 0.48
C LYS A 127 -0.21 1.15 0.52
N ASP A 128 0.34 1.41 1.70
CA ASP A 128 1.79 1.53 1.88
C ASP A 128 2.48 0.22 1.49
N LEU A 129 1.95 -0.92 1.94
CA LEU A 129 2.45 -2.25 1.57
C LEU A 129 2.36 -2.52 0.08
N MET A 130 1.30 -2.07 -0.61
CA MET A 130 1.17 -2.24 -2.06
C MET A 130 2.33 -1.59 -2.81
N VAL A 131 2.81 -0.43 -2.33
CA VAL A 131 3.98 0.24 -2.90
C VAL A 131 5.25 -0.60 -2.69
N ILE A 132 5.41 -1.18 -1.51
CA ILE A 132 6.57 -2.05 -1.19
C ILE A 132 6.50 -3.34 -2.02
N PHE A 133 5.32 -3.97 -2.12
CA PHE A 133 5.09 -5.27 -2.75
C PHE A 133 5.30 -5.27 -4.26
N PHE A 134 4.74 -4.27 -4.93
CA PHE A 134 4.77 -4.21 -6.40
C PHE A 134 5.89 -3.29 -6.90
N GLY A 135 6.72 -2.80 -5.98
CA GLY A 135 7.85 -1.95 -6.28
C GLY A 135 7.46 -0.58 -6.83
N ILE A 136 8.51 0.17 -7.11
CA ILE A 136 8.47 1.57 -7.49
C ILE A 136 8.23 1.75 -9.01
N ASP A 137 7.98 0.70 -9.81
CA ASP A 137 7.32 0.88 -11.13
C ASP A 137 5.82 1.22 -11.01
N GLY A 138 5.26 1.20 -9.79
CA GLY A 138 4.07 1.98 -9.43
C GLY A 138 4.38 3.33 -8.76
N ILE A 139 5.60 3.45 -8.22
CA ILE A 139 6.27 4.49 -7.42
C ILE A 139 6.99 5.65 -8.16
N LEU A 140 8.19 5.48 -8.74
CA LEU A 140 9.18 6.53 -9.09
C LEU A 140 10.29 6.04 -10.07
N PHE A 141 10.52 6.80 -11.13
CA PHE A 141 11.85 7.37 -11.37
C PHE A 141 11.56 8.88 -11.50
N GLU A 142 12.21 9.83 -10.85
CA GLU A 142 13.62 10.07 -10.50
C GLU A 142 13.66 10.83 -9.13
N ASP A 143 14.75 11.03 -8.37
CA ASP A 143 16.09 11.53 -8.71
C ASP A 143 17.14 11.10 -7.66
N MET A 144 18.32 10.68 -8.14
CA MET A 144 19.59 11.18 -7.61
C MET A 144 20.03 12.34 -8.50
#